data_AF-A0A645F7D0-F1
#
_entry.id   AF-A0A645F7D0-F1
#
_cell.length_a   1.000
_cell.length_b   1.000
_cell.length_c   1.000
_cell.angle_alpha   90.00
_cell.angle_beta   90.00
_cell.angle_gamma   90.00
#
_symmetry.space_group_name_H-M   'P 1'
#
loop_
_entity.id
_entity.type
_entity.pdbx_description
1 polymer ?
#
loop_
_entity_poly.entity_id
_entity_poly.type
_entity_poly.pdbx_seq_one_letter_code
_entity_poly.pdbx_strand_id
1 'polypeptide(L)'
;MQMNTDGYVELCRRLFDISEGRIAFVLEGGYHLRATAEVVAGVLAMIEGRTIKAEYNEDRCEQGSGRKAVRKAKEYLSKYWDI
;
A
#
# COMPACT_ATOMS: atom_id res chain seq x y z
N MET A 1 2.96 -4.01 -11.92
CA MET A 1 2.83 -3.49 -10.55
C MET A 1 3.46 -4.53 -9.64
N GLN A 2 4.58 -4.19 -8.99
CA GLN A 2 5.39 -5.14 -8.23
C GLN A 2 5.68 -4.52 -6.86
N MET A 3 4.68 -4.56 -5.99
CA MET A 3 4.83 -4.17 -4.59
C MET A 3 4.76 -5.43 -3.76
N ASN A 4 5.68 -5.59 -2.80
CA ASN A 4 5.70 -6.71 -1.88
C ASN A 4 4.66 -6.53 -0.76
N THR A 5 4.45 -7.58 0.01
CA THR A 5 3.48 -7.59 1.11
C THR A 5 3.72 -6.47 2.11
N ASP A 6 4.96 -6.27 2.54
CA ASP A 6 5.32 -5.22 3.51
C ASP A 6 4.98 -3.82 2.98
N GLY A 7 5.17 -3.56 1.68
CA GLY A 7 4.80 -2.31 1.04
C GLY A 7 3.29 -2.04 1.07
N TYR A 8 2.46 -3.08 0.88
CA TYR A 8 1.00 -2.94 1.03
C TYR A 8 0.60 -2.70 2.49
N VAL A 9 1.19 -3.44 3.43
CA VAL A 9 0.89 -3.29 4.86
C VAL A 9 1.25 -1.88 5.34
N GLU A 10 2.42 -1.37 4.97
CA GLU A 10 2.86 -0.01 5.31
C GLU A 10 1.95 1.06 4.67
N LEU A 11 1.51 0.88 3.44
CA LEU A 11 0.55 1.79 2.80
C LEU A 11 -0.77 1.82 3.58
N CYS A 12 -1.32 0.66 3.94
CA CYS A 12 -2.54 0.55 4.75
C CYS A 12 -2.34 1.16 6.14
N ARG A 13 -1.19 0.94 6.79
CA ARG A 13 -0.87 1.50 8.11
C ARG A 13 -0.90 3.01 8.10
N ARG A 14 -0.32 3.66 7.08
CA ARG A 14 -0.35 5.13 6.94
C ARG A 14 -1.74 5.71 6.80
N LEU A 15 -2.69 4.94 6.27
CA LEU A 15 -4.08 5.39 6.20
C LEU A 15 -4.70 5.44 7.61
N PHE A 16 -4.30 4.59 8.56
CA PHE A 16 -4.84 4.68 9.94
C PHE A 16 -4.49 5.98 10.67
N ASP A 17 -3.49 6.72 10.20
CA ASP A 17 -3.15 8.04 10.73
C ASP A 17 -4.18 9.13 10.37
N ILE A 18 -5.12 8.84 9.45
CA ILE A 18 -6.23 9.73 9.09
C ILE A 18 -7.57 9.25 9.67
N SER A 19 -8.52 10.18 9.84
CA SER A 19 -9.90 9.89 10.26
C SER A 19 -10.02 9.08 11.56
N GLU A 20 -9.08 9.26 12.50
CA GLU A 20 -9.02 8.52 13.77
C GLU A 20 -9.06 6.98 13.58
N GLY A 21 -8.46 6.49 12.49
CA GLY A 21 -8.41 5.06 12.18
C GLY A 21 -9.73 4.45 11.72
N ARG A 22 -10.78 5.25 11.49
CA ARG A 22 -12.07 4.77 10.96
C ARG A 22 -11.97 4.54 9.45
N ILE A 23 -11.54 3.35 9.06
CA ILE A 23 -11.29 2.97 7.66
C ILE A 23 -11.98 1.66 7.35
N ALA A 24 -12.57 1.58 6.15
CA ALA A 24 -13.04 0.34 5.56
C ALA A 24 -12.18 0.02 4.33
N PHE A 25 -11.59 -1.16 4.31
CA PHE A 25 -10.93 -1.70 3.12
C PHE A 25 -11.90 -2.58 2.35
N VAL A 26 -11.97 -2.40 1.03
CA VAL A 26 -12.79 -3.21 0.13
C VAL A 26 -11.83 -3.92 -0.82
N LEU A 27 -11.97 -5.25 -0.93
CA LEU A 27 -11.15 -6.05 -1.84
C LEU A 27 -11.58 -5.79 -3.28
N GLU A 28 -10.61 -5.44 -4.12
CA GLU A 28 -10.81 -5.16 -5.55
C GLU A 28 -10.21 -6.32 -6.38
N GLY A 29 -9.23 -6.01 -7.24
CA GLY A 29 -8.47 -7.01 -7.99
C GLY A 29 -7.43 -7.74 -7.13
N GLY A 30 -6.89 -8.83 -7.69
CA GLY A 30 -5.93 -9.68 -6.99
C GLY A 30 -5.93 -11.07 -7.59
N TYR A 31 -5.21 -11.25 -8.70
CA TYR A 31 -5.31 -12.46 -9.51
C TYR A 31 -4.30 -13.54 -9.12
N HIS A 32 -3.35 -13.20 -8.24
CA HIS A 32 -2.43 -14.15 -7.66
C HIS A 32 -2.90 -14.54 -6.25
N LEU A 33 -3.72 -15.59 -6.16
CA LEU A 33 -4.45 -15.98 -4.94
C LEU A 33 -3.60 -15.96 -3.65
N ARG A 34 -2.41 -16.57 -3.66
CA ARG A 34 -1.54 -16.61 -2.48
C ARG A 34 -1.02 -15.24 -2.06
N ALA A 35 -0.40 -14.50 -2.97
CA ALA A 35 0.04 -13.12 -2.73
C ALA A 35 -1.11 -12.21 -2.27
N THR A 36 -2.30 -12.32 -2.86
CA THR A 36 -3.48 -11.56 -2.42
C THR A 36 -3.90 -11.94 -1.00
N ALA A 37 -3.98 -13.24 -0.69
CA ALA A 37 -4.31 -13.71 0.66
C ALA A 37 -3.26 -13.27 1.69
N GLU A 38 -1.98 -13.29 1.33
CA GLU A 38 -0.88 -12.86 2.19
C GLU A 38 -0.97 -11.36 2.51
N VAL A 39 -1.22 -10.50 1.52
CA VAL A 39 -1.42 -9.06 1.73
C VAL A 39 -2.60 -8.82 2.66
N VAL A 40 -3.74 -9.46 2.43
CA VAL A 40 -4.93 -9.32 3.28
C VAL A 40 -4.63 -9.78 4.71
N ALA A 41 -3.98 -10.94 4.88
CA ALA A 41 -3.58 -11.44 6.19
C ALA A 41 -2.59 -10.50 6.90
N GLY A 42 -1.66 -9.89 6.16
CA GLY A 42 -0.70 -8.93 6.69
C GLY A 42 -1.36 -7.64 7.17
N VAL A 43 -2.33 -7.13 6.41
CA VAL A 43 -3.11 -5.95 6.81
C VAL A 43 -3.94 -6.25 8.06
N LEU A 44 -4.62 -7.40 8.11
CA LEU A 44 -5.38 -7.81 9.30
C LEU A 44 -4.49 -8.00 10.53
N ALA A 45 -3.32 -8.64 10.37
CA ALA A 45 -2.37 -8.78 11.46
C ALA A 45 -1.90 -7.42 11.97
N MET A 46 -1.59 -6.47 11.07
CA MET A 46 -1.20 -5.10 11.44
C MET A 46 -2.30 -4.39 12.24
N ILE A 47 -3.57 -4.52 11.84
CA ILE A 47 -4.72 -3.95 12.57
C ILE A 47 -4.81 -4.52 13.99
N GLU A 48 -4.50 -5.81 14.15
CA GLU A 48 -4.47 -6.49 15.45
C GLU A 48 -3.17 -6.26 16.25
N GLY A 49 -2.24 -5.43 15.74
CA GLY A 49 -0.93 -5.18 16.38
C GLY A 49 0.02 -6.38 16.30
N ARG A 50 -0.19 -7.29 15.35
CA ARG A 50 0.64 -8.46 15.05
C ARG A 50 1.38 -8.28 13.73
N THR A 51 2.32 -9.18 13.45
CA THR A 51 2.98 -9.29 12.14
C THR A 51 2.88 -10.72 11.64
N ILE A 52 2.93 -10.90 10.32
CA ILE A 52 3.07 -12.21 9.70
C ILE A 52 4.40 -12.27 8.94
N LYS A 53 4.96 -13.47 8.80
CA LYS A 53 6.09 -13.69 7.91
C LYS A 53 5.57 -13.73 6.48
N ALA A 54 5.88 -12.71 5.70
CA ALA A 54 5.55 -12.67 4.29
C ALA A 54 6.52 -13.52 3.45
N GLU A 55 5.99 -14.23 2.47
CA GLU A 55 6.72 -15.06 1.51
C GLU A 55 7.01 -14.29 0.22
N TYR A 56 6.15 -13.32 -0.15
CA TYR A 56 6.27 -12.52 -1.37
C TYR A 56 6.98 -11.18 -1.12
N ASN A 57 8.24 -11.24 -0.69
CA ASN A 57 9.00 -10.08 -0.21
C ASN A 57 10.00 -9.47 -1.19
N GLU A 58 10.12 -10.02 -2.39
CA GLU A 58 11.08 -9.53 -3.36
C GLU A 58 10.73 -8.08 -3.78
N ASP A 59 11.61 -7.15 -3.43
CA ASP A 59 11.54 -5.80 -3.97
C ASP A 59 12.03 -5.82 -5.42
N ARG A 60 11.07 -5.89 -6.33
CA ARG A 60 11.31 -5.85 -7.78
C ARG A 60 11.05 -4.46 -8.35
N CYS A 61 10.81 -3.46 -7.50
CA CYS A 61 10.57 -2.11 -7.97
C CYS A 61 11.90 -1.45 -8.37
N GLU A 62 12.04 -1.12 -9.66
CA GLU A 62 13.15 -0.27 -10.09
C GLU A 62 13.09 1.07 -9.38
N GLN A 63 14.15 1.41 -8.65
CA GLN A 63 14.20 2.62 -7.84
C GLN A 63 13.88 3.87 -8.68
N GLY A 64 12.82 4.56 -8.28
CA GLY A 64 12.43 5.83 -8.89
C GLY A 64 11.59 5.74 -10.16
N SER A 65 11.20 4.54 -10.62
CA SER A 65 10.30 4.36 -11.77
C SER A 65 9.01 5.19 -11.68
N GLY A 66 8.43 5.32 -10.47
CA GLY A 66 7.24 6.15 -10.22
C GLY A 66 7.49 7.67 -10.11
N ARG A 67 8.75 8.13 -9.99
CA ARG A 67 9.07 9.52 -9.61
C ARG A 67 8.56 10.55 -10.61
N LYS A 68 8.69 10.27 -11.92
CA LYS A 68 8.20 11.17 -12.98
C LYS A 68 6.68 11.32 -12.93
N ALA A 69 5.96 10.21 -12.70
CA ALA A 69 4.50 10.22 -12.58
C ALA A 69 4.04 11.01 -11.35
N VAL A 70 4.66 10.78 -10.19
CA VAL A 70 4.38 11.53 -8.95
C VAL A 70 4.62 13.02 -9.14
N ARG A 71 5.75 13.41 -9.73
CA ARG A 71 6.06 14.83 -10.00
C ARG A 71 5.00 15.47 -10.89
N LYS A 72 4.61 14.80 -11.97
CA LYS A 72 3.56 15.28 -12.87
C LYS A 72 2.25 15.44 -12.11
N ALA A 73 1.82 14.44 -11.33
CA ALA A 73 0.58 14.52 -10.55
C ALA A 73 0.58 15.71 -9.58
N LYS A 74 1.67 15.94 -8.86
CA LYS A 74 1.82 17.12 -7.97
C LYS A 74 1.69 18.45 -8.71
N GLU A 75 2.34 18.58 -9.87
CA GLU A 75 2.26 19.79 -10.70
C GLU A 75 0.82 20.11 -11.16
N TYR A 76 0.03 19.08 -11.48
CA TYR A 76 -1.39 19.29 -11.84
C TYR A 76 -2.26 19.62 -10.63
N LEU A 77 -2.01 18.98 -9.49
CA LEU A 77 -2.85 19.07 -8.29
C LEU A 77 -2.54 20.30 -7.42
N SER A 78 -1.36 20.91 -7.55
CA SER A 78 -0.96 22.11 -6.78
C SER A 78 -1.85 23.33 -7.04
N LYS A 79 -2.66 23.31 -8.10
CA LYS A 79 -3.68 24.32 -8.38
C LYS A 79 -4.85 24.28 -7.39
N TYR A 80 -5.06 23.14 -6.74
CA TYR A 80 -6.23 22.87 -5.90
C TYR A 80 -5.86 22.52 -4.46
N TRP A 81 -4.62 22.07 -4.22
CA TRP A 81 -4.13 21.60 -2.93
C TRP A 81 -2.76 22.21 -2.61
N ASP A 82 -2.51 22.53 -1.35
CA ASP A 82 -1.22 23.01 -0.86
C ASP A 82 -0.25 21.82 -0.65
N ILE A 83 0.43 21.38 -1.72
CA ILE A 83 1.23 20.12 -1.79
C ILE A 83 2.50 20.17 -2.66
#